data_AF-A0A922FYW8-F1
#
_entry.id   AF-A0A922FYW8-F1
#
_cell.length_a   1.000
_cell.length_b   1.000
_cell.length_c   1.000
_cell.angle_alpha   90.00
_cell.angle_beta   90.00
_cell.angle_gamma   90.00
#
_symmetry.space_group_name_H-M   'P 1'
#
loop_
_entity.id
_entity.type
_entity.pdbx_description
1 polymer ?
#
loop_
_entity_poly.entity_id
_entity_poly.type
_entity_poly.pdbx_seq_one_letter_code
_entity_poly.pdbx_strand_id
1 'polypeptide(L)'
;MVGAKSLRPTILSSFVGDRFLHSTPPLHQIFRYNPGSKHVTLQLSRTLSGLTNLLFNRRNLEELSNNKRKSLKPGKVSPRRPVPGHILRPPYVKSKQPPGIASGPEVHDEKGIEFMRASGRLAAQVLEYAGTLVKPGITTDEIDQAVHQMIIDNGAYPSPLGYGGFPKSVCTSVNECICHGIPDSRALEDGDIINIDVTVYLNGYHGDTSATFFCGDVDEEARQLVQVTKECLYKAISVCAPGVDFKKIGKTIQ
;
A
#
# COMPACT_ATOMS: atom_id res chain seq x y z
N MET A 1 1.51 -14.17 -53.16
CA MET A 1 2.65 -14.26 -52.23
C MET A 1 3.16 -12.85 -51.92
N VAL A 2 2.79 -12.27 -50.78
CA VAL A 2 3.62 -11.36 -49.96
C VAL A 2 3.00 -11.43 -48.56
N GLY A 3 3.75 -11.94 -47.58
CA GLY A 3 3.29 -12.18 -46.22
C GLY A 3 3.20 -10.89 -45.39
N ALA A 4 2.09 -10.72 -44.69
CA ALA A 4 1.93 -9.66 -43.71
C ALA A 4 2.86 -9.92 -42.50
N LYS A 5 3.82 -9.03 -42.27
CA LYS A 5 4.65 -9.03 -41.06
C LYS A 5 3.77 -8.61 -39.86
N SER A 6 3.52 -9.54 -38.96
CA SER A 6 2.92 -9.27 -37.65
C SER A 6 3.84 -8.37 -36.83
N LEU A 7 3.44 -7.12 -36.60
CA LEU A 7 4.02 -6.25 -35.56
C LEU A 7 3.71 -6.87 -34.19
N ARG A 8 4.73 -7.40 -33.51
CA ARG A 8 4.62 -7.82 -32.11
C ARG A 8 4.98 -6.62 -31.21
N PRO A 9 4.10 -6.17 -30.30
CA PRO A 9 4.49 -5.20 -29.28
C PRO A 9 5.42 -5.88 -28.27
N THR A 10 6.65 -5.39 -28.15
CA THR A 10 7.60 -5.78 -27.11
C THR A 10 7.24 -5.03 -25.84
N ILE A 11 6.72 -5.75 -24.83
CA ILE A 11 6.55 -5.22 -23.48
C ILE A 11 7.82 -5.59 -22.69
N LEU A 12 8.66 -4.60 -22.42
CA LEU A 12 9.73 -4.70 -21.44
C LEU A 12 9.12 -4.58 -20.04
N SER A 13 8.86 -5.71 -19.40
CA SER A 13 8.56 -5.79 -17.96
C SER A 13 9.86 -5.74 -17.19
N SER A 14 10.04 -4.76 -16.31
CA SER A 14 11.20 -4.64 -15.40
C SER A 14 11.12 -5.58 -14.19
N PHE A 15 10.11 -6.46 -14.15
CA PHE A 15 9.98 -7.52 -13.15
C PHE A 15 9.97 -8.86 -13.88
N VAL A 16 10.96 -9.70 -13.58
CA VAL A 16 11.24 -11.05 -14.13
C VAL A 16 12.07 -11.04 -15.42
N GLY A 17 13.36 -11.37 -15.28
CA GLY A 17 14.27 -11.66 -16.40
C GLY A 17 13.81 -12.85 -17.24
N ASP A 18 14.29 -12.90 -18.48
CA ASP A 18 13.90 -13.82 -19.55
C ASP A 18 13.65 -15.27 -19.10
N ARG A 19 12.37 -15.64 -18.97
CA ARG A 19 11.93 -17.05 -19.00
C ARG A 19 10.66 -17.18 -19.82
N PHE A 20 10.82 -17.76 -21.01
CA PHE A 20 9.72 -18.20 -21.86
C PHE A 20 8.99 -19.37 -21.21
N LEU A 21 7.67 -19.26 -21.04
CA LEU A 21 6.78 -20.38 -20.76
C LEU A 21 5.62 -20.35 -21.77
N HIS A 22 5.57 -21.35 -22.64
CA HIS A 22 4.47 -21.61 -23.55
C HIS A 22 3.39 -22.46 -22.86
N SER A 23 2.13 -22.01 -22.87
CA SER A 23 0.94 -22.87 -22.93
C SER A 23 -0.32 -22.02 -23.10
N THR A 24 -1.08 -22.22 -24.18
CA THR A 24 -2.41 -21.60 -24.41
C THR A 24 -3.51 -22.66 -24.28
N PRO A 25 -4.54 -22.50 -23.42
CA PRO A 25 -5.80 -23.22 -23.59
C PRO A 25 -6.73 -22.45 -24.55
N PRO A 26 -7.64 -23.12 -25.28
CA PRO A 26 -8.51 -22.50 -26.27
C PRO A 26 -9.65 -21.65 -25.67
N LEU A 27 -10.00 -20.57 -26.38
CA LEU A 27 -10.91 -19.47 -25.98
C LEU A 27 -12.31 -19.88 -25.49
N HIS A 28 -12.80 -21.08 -25.78
CA HIS A 28 -14.15 -21.50 -25.40
C HIS A 28 -14.29 -21.93 -23.93
N GLN A 29 -13.19 -22.12 -23.20
CA GLN A 29 -13.22 -22.39 -21.75
C GLN A 29 -13.35 -21.13 -20.88
N ILE A 30 -13.26 -19.93 -21.48
CA ILE A 30 -13.31 -18.64 -20.75
C ILE A 30 -14.76 -18.13 -20.58
N PHE A 31 -15.69 -18.60 -21.41
CA PHE A 31 -17.08 -18.12 -21.40
C PHE A 31 -18.06 -19.28 -21.19
N ARG A 32 -18.62 -19.40 -19.98
CA ARG A 32 -19.84 -20.18 -19.76
C ARG A 32 -21.05 -19.31 -20.10
N TYR A 33 -21.64 -19.55 -21.27
CA TYR A 33 -22.91 -18.95 -21.68
C TYR A 33 -24.07 -19.89 -21.32
N ASN A 34 -24.96 -19.46 -20.42
CA ASN A 34 -26.23 -20.13 -20.14
C ASN A 34 -27.34 -19.35 -20.85
N PRO A 35 -28.08 -19.94 -21.82
CA PRO A 35 -29.20 -19.26 -22.45
C PRO A 35 -30.34 -19.11 -21.43
N GLY A 36 -30.60 -17.87 -20.99
CA GLY A 36 -31.69 -17.54 -20.05
C GLY A 36 -31.34 -16.52 -18.96
N SER A 37 -30.06 -16.18 -18.78
CA SER A 37 -29.62 -15.18 -17.79
C SER A 37 -29.31 -13.82 -18.45
N LYS A 38 -29.79 -12.72 -17.87
CA LYS A 38 -29.40 -11.34 -18.27
C LYS A 38 -28.05 -10.89 -17.67
N HIS A 39 -27.38 -11.73 -16.91
CA HIS A 39 -26.06 -11.43 -16.33
C HIS A 39 -25.01 -12.44 -16.80
N VAL A 40 -23.90 -11.90 -17.32
CA VAL A 40 -22.67 -12.62 -17.66
C VAL A 40 -21.67 -12.41 -16.54
N THR A 41 -21.20 -13.49 -15.92
CA THR A 41 -20.14 -13.44 -14.91
C THR A 41 -18.84 -13.89 -15.56
N LEU A 42 -17.85 -12.99 -15.64
CA LEU A 42 -16.49 -13.34 -16.06
C LEU A 42 -15.62 -13.64 -14.83
N GLN A 43 -15.07 -14.84 -14.77
CA GLN A 43 -13.93 -15.16 -13.91
C GLN A 43 -12.66 -15.01 -14.76
N LEU A 44 -11.87 -13.97 -14.48
CA LEU A 44 -10.60 -13.71 -15.16
C LEU A 44 -9.44 -13.87 -14.20
N SER A 45 -8.37 -14.51 -14.68
CA SER A 45 -7.09 -14.59 -13.97
C SER A 45 -6.44 -13.19 -13.88
N ARG A 46 -5.64 -12.99 -12.81
CA ARG A 46 -5.01 -11.71 -12.43
C ARG A 46 -4.25 -10.99 -13.56
N THR A 47 -3.84 -11.70 -14.61
CA THR A 47 -3.08 -11.18 -15.76
C THR A 47 -3.87 -10.29 -16.72
N LEU A 48 -5.21 -10.24 -16.66
CA LEU A 48 -6.04 -9.44 -17.58
C LEU A 48 -6.65 -8.16 -16.96
N SER A 49 -6.34 -7.87 -15.70
CA SER A 49 -6.84 -6.68 -14.97
C SER A 49 -6.36 -5.33 -15.57
N GLY A 50 -5.24 -5.33 -16.28
CA GLY A 50 -4.68 -4.12 -16.89
C GLY A 50 -5.53 -3.54 -18.04
N LEU A 51 -6.16 -4.41 -18.85
CA LEU A 51 -7.00 -3.98 -19.98
C LEU A 51 -8.36 -3.46 -19.53
N THR A 52 -8.93 -4.02 -18.46
CA THR A 52 -10.20 -3.54 -17.91
C THR A 52 -10.04 -2.17 -17.25
N ASN A 53 -8.95 -1.92 -16.53
CA ASN A 53 -8.66 -0.57 -16.01
C ASN A 53 -8.56 0.47 -17.15
N LEU A 54 -7.95 0.12 -18.28
CA LEU A 54 -7.83 1.02 -19.43
C LEU A 54 -9.18 1.32 -20.11
N LEU A 55 -10.10 0.35 -20.13
CA LEU A 55 -11.42 0.50 -20.75
C LEU A 55 -12.43 1.19 -19.83
N PHE A 56 -12.33 1.01 -18.50
CA PHE A 56 -13.26 1.59 -17.52
C PHE A 56 -12.83 2.95 -16.97
N ASN A 57 -11.53 3.30 -16.96
CA ASN A 57 -11.05 4.65 -16.57
C ASN A 57 -11.10 5.70 -17.71
N ARG A 58 -11.75 5.39 -18.83
CA ARG A 58 -11.85 6.32 -19.97
C ARG A 58 -12.87 7.45 -19.77
N ARG A 59 -13.38 7.66 -18.55
CA ARG A 59 -14.21 8.83 -18.22
C ARG A 59 -13.30 9.93 -17.69
N ASN A 60 -13.26 11.03 -18.44
CA ASN A 60 -12.67 12.34 -18.13
C ASN A 60 -11.15 12.51 -18.28
N LEU A 61 -10.57 12.02 -19.38
CA LEU A 61 -9.25 12.50 -19.82
C LEU A 61 -9.29 13.95 -20.35
N GLU A 62 -10.44 14.42 -20.84
CA GLU A 62 -10.58 15.79 -21.38
C GLU A 62 -10.77 16.86 -20.29
N GLU A 63 -11.19 16.48 -19.08
CA GLU A 63 -11.41 17.41 -17.95
C GLU A 63 -10.13 17.61 -17.09
N LEU A 64 -9.14 16.72 -17.22
CA LEU A 64 -7.88 16.74 -16.44
C LEU A 64 -6.84 17.75 -16.98
N SER A 65 -7.17 18.50 -18.04
CA SER A 65 -6.24 19.39 -18.74
C SER A 65 -5.89 20.70 -18.00
N ASN A 66 -6.31 20.87 -16.75
CA ASN A 66 -5.89 22.01 -15.92
C ASN A 66 -4.98 21.64 -14.73
N ASN A 67 -4.58 20.36 -14.62
CA ASN A 67 -3.76 19.93 -13.51
C ASN A 67 -2.31 20.37 -13.68
N LYS A 68 -1.90 21.41 -12.95
CA LYS A 68 -0.55 21.98 -12.97
C LYS A 68 0.52 21.05 -12.36
N ARG A 69 0.13 19.99 -11.65
CA ARG A 69 1.05 19.06 -10.98
C ARG A 69 1.58 18.01 -11.95
N LYS A 70 2.91 17.84 -11.95
CA LYS A 70 3.57 16.80 -12.73
C LYS A 70 3.26 15.43 -12.14
N SER A 71 3.02 14.42 -12.98
CA SER A 71 2.85 13.05 -12.52
C SER A 71 4.06 12.57 -11.73
N LEU A 72 3.78 11.82 -10.66
CA LEU A 72 4.76 11.24 -9.76
C LEU A 72 5.69 10.27 -10.53
N LYS A 73 6.98 10.35 -10.23
CA LYS A 73 8.01 9.44 -10.77
C LYS A 73 8.82 8.85 -9.62
N PRO A 74 9.16 7.56 -9.67
CA PRO A 74 10.07 6.96 -8.70
C PRO A 74 11.44 7.66 -8.71
N GLY A 75 11.93 7.99 -7.53
CA GLY A 75 13.29 8.45 -7.28
C GLY A 75 14.29 7.30 -7.11
N LYS A 76 15.49 7.63 -6.64
CA LYS A 76 16.53 6.64 -6.32
C LYS A 76 16.28 6.07 -4.93
N VAL A 77 16.18 4.74 -4.83
CA VAL A 77 16.04 4.02 -3.57
C VAL A 77 17.42 3.78 -2.96
N SER A 78 17.66 4.23 -1.73
CA SER A 78 18.90 3.96 -1.01
C SER A 78 18.95 2.51 -0.47
N PRO A 79 20.14 1.97 -0.14
CA PRO A 79 20.27 0.61 0.40
C PRO A 79 19.41 0.37 1.66
N ARG A 80 19.11 -0.91 1.92
CA ARG A 80 18.37 -1.32 3.14
C ARG A 80 19.14 -0.93 4.40
N ARG A 81 18.42 -0.40 5.38
CA ARG A 81 18.99 0.00 6.68
C ARG A 81 19.15 -1.23 7.60
N PRO A 82 20.26 -1.35 8.33
CA PRO A 82 20.51 -2.49 9.20
C PRO A 82 19.67 -2.43 10.47
N VAL A 83 19.21 -3.58 10.95
CA VAL A 83 18.55 -3.72 12.25
C VAL A 83 19.51 -4.42 13.22
N PRO A 84 19.80 -3.87 14.42
CA PRO A 84 20.62 -4.51 15.44
C PRO A 84 20.24 -5.96 15.75
N GLY A 85 21.23 -6.80 16.08
CA GLY A 85 21.06 -8.23 16.32
C GLY A 85 20.06 -8.57 17.43
N HIS A 86 20.04 -7.77 18.49
CA HIS A 86 19.21 -7.98 19.69
C HIS A 86 17.71 -7.69 19.49
N ILE A 87 17.31 -7.00 18.42
CA ILE A 87 15.90 -6.72 18.14
C ILE A 87 15.22 -7.99 17.64
N LEU A 88 14.08 -8.30 18.25
CA LEU A 88 13.25 -9.43 17.86
C LEU A 88 12.72 -9.22 16.44
N ARG A 89 12.93 -10.21 15.56
CA ARG A 89 12.54 -10.13 14.14
C ARG A 89 11.29 -10.98 13.90
N PRO A 90 10.37 -10.51 13.05
CA PRO A 90 9.21 -11.30 12.67
C PRO A 90 9.62 -12.48 11.76
N PRO A 91 8.80 -13.54 11.68
CA PRO A 91 9.17 -14.81 11.02
C PRO A 91 9.56 -14.68 9.54
N TYR A 92 8.94 -13.75 8.81
CA TYR A 92 9.18 -13.55 7.38
C TYR A 92 10.58 -13.00 7.06
N VAL A 93 11.32 -12.46 8.04
CA VAL A 93 12.68 -11.96 7.81
C VAL A 93 13.66 -13.11 7.59
N LYS A 94 13.42 -14.26 8.24
CA LYS A 94 14.27 -15.46 8.13
C LYS A 94 13.72 -16.50 7.15
N SER A 95 12.46 -16.36 6.74
CA SER A 95 11.76 -17.32 5.89
C SER A 95 11.56 -16.76 4.49
N LYS A 96 11.83 -17.59 3.46
CA LYS A 96 11.41 -17.31 2.08
C LYS A 96 9.96 -17.71 1.82
N GLN A 97 9.33 -18.43 2.75
CA GLN A 97 7.93 -18.82 2.65
C GLN A 97 7.05 -17.70 3.19
N PRO A 98 5.99 -17.31 2.46
CA PRO A 98 5.02 -16.37 2.98
C PRO A 98 4.37 -16.95 4.25
N PRO A 99 4.06 -16.13 5.27
CA PRO A 99 3.26 -16.59 6.38
C PRO A 99 1.92 -17.12 5.84
N GLY A 100 1.49 -18.30 6.30
CA GLY A 100 0.19 -18.86 5.93
C GLY A 100 -0.95 -17.93 6.37
N ILE A 101 -2.10 -18.05 5.72
CA ILE A 101 -3.32 -17.36 6.16
C ILE A 101 -3.90 -18.16 7.32
N ALA A 102 -4.10 -17.51 8.48
CA ALA A 102 -4.76 -18.14 9.61
C ALA A 102 -6.17 -18.58 9.23
N SER A 103 -6.63 -19.71 9.78
CA SER A 103 -7.92 -20.33 9.43
C SER A 103 -9.15 -19.62 10.03
N GLY A 104 -8.96 -18.57 10.83
CA GLY A 104 -10.02 -17.83 11.49
C GLY A 104 -9.52 -16.62 12.29
N PRO A 105 -10.44 -15.87 12.93
CA PRO A 105 -10.08 -14.75 13.78
C PRO A 105 -9.32 -15.24 15.02
N GLU A 106 -8.24 -14.56 15.35
CA GLU A 106 -7.51 -14.78 16.60
C GLU A 106 -8.22 -14.05 17.76
N VAL A 107 -8.39 -14.73 18.89
CA VAL A 107 -8.90 -14.14 20.12
C VAL A 107 -7.75 -14.12 21.13
N HIS A 108 -7.24 -12.94 21.42
CA HIS A 108 -6.11 -12.77 22.34
C HIS A 108 -6.53 -12.90 23.80
N ASP A 109 -5.63 -13.46 24.62
CA ASP A 109 -5.70 -13.37 26.07
C ASP A 109 -5.27 -11.98 26.57
N GLU A 110 -5.31 -11.76 27.89
CA GLU A 110 -4.94 -10.48 28.50
C GLU A 110 -3.52 -10.04 28.12
N LYS A 111 -2.57 -10.98 28.07
CA LYS A 111 -1.18 -10.71 27.72
C LYS A 111 -1.04 -10.29 26.26
N GLY A 112 -1.69 -10.98 25.34
CA GLY A 112 -1.72 -10.61 23.93
C GLY A 112 -2.35 -9.24 23.71
N ILE A 113 -3.41 -8.91 24.45
CA ILE A 113 -4.03 -7.57 24.42
C ILE A 113 -3.05 -6.49 24.90
N GLU A 114 -2.32 -6.71 26.00
CA GLU A 114 -1.30 -5.76 26.49
C GLU A 114 -0.16 -5.56 25.49
N PHE A 115 0.31 -6.62 24.84
CA PHE A 115 1.33 -6.50 23.80
C PHE A 115 0.83 -5.79 22.55
N MET A 116 -0.41 -6.05 22.11
CA MET A 116 -1.06 -5.28 21.04
C MET A 116 -1.20 -3.79 21.40
N ARG A 117 -1.57 -3.47 22.65
CA ARG A 117 -1.62 -2.08 23.15
C ARG A 117 -0.25 -1.41 23.11
N ALA A 118 0.80 -2.10 23.53
CA ALA A 118 2.16 -1.58 23.49
C ALA A 118 2.63 -1.33 22.05
N SER A 119 2.47 -2.30 21.14
CA SER A 119 2.85 -2.16 19.73
C SER A 119 2.06 -1.06 19.03
N GLY A 120 0.74 -1.01 19.24
CA GLY A 120 -0.12 0.04 18.67
C GLY A 120 0.23 1.44 19.17
N ARG A 121 0.54 1.59 20.47
CA ARG A 121 0.98 2.86 21.05
C ARG A 121 2.29 3.34 20.43
N LEU A 122 3.27 2.45 20.27
CA LEU A 122 4.54 2.79 19.63
C LEU A 122 4.34 3.19 18.16
N ALA A 123 3.52 2.46 17.40
CA ALA A 123 3.22 2.80 16.02
C ALA A 123 2.60 4.21 15.90
N ALA A 124 1.66 4.56 16.77
CA ALA A 124 1.06 5.89 16.83
C ALA A 124 2.09 6.99 17.15
N GLN A 125 2.96 6.77 18.14
CA GLN A 125 4.03 7.71 18.49
C GLN A 125 5.03 7.93 17.34
N VAL A 126 5.37 6.87 16.62
CA VAL A 126 6.25 6.94 15.44
C VAL A 126 5.57 7.69 14.30
N LEU A 127 4.26 7.47 14.08
CA LEU A 127 3.49 8.19 13.08
C LEU A 127 3.37 9.69 13.40
N GLU A 128 3.11 10.05 14.66
CA GLU A 128 3.10 11.44 15.11
C GLU A 128 4.45 12.11 14.86
N TYR A 129 5.55 11.45 15.24
CA TYR A 129 6.91 11.94 14.96
C TYR A 129 7.16 12.11 13.46
N ALA A 130 6.82 11.11 12.64
CA ALA A 130 6.99 11.16 11.18
C ALA A 130 6.24 12.37 10.57
N GLY A 131 5.02 12.64 11.06
CA GLY A 131 4.24 13.81 10.68
C GLY A 131 4.95 15.14 10.91
N THR A 132 5.73 15.28 11.99
CA THR A 132 6.50 16.51 12.28
C THR A 132 7.63 16.78 11.28
N LEU A 133 8.05 15.77 10.52
CA LEU A 133 9.13 15.88 9.54
C LEU A 133 8.62 16.39 8.18
N VAL A 134 7.31 16.29 7.92
CA VAL A 134 6.70 16.62 6.63
C VAL A 134 6.81 18.12 6.37
N LYS A 135 7.65 18.49 5.40
CA LYS A 135 7.86 19.86 4.95
C LYS A 135 8.44 19.89 3.53
N PRO A 136 8.26 20.98 2.78
CA PRO A 136 8.86 21.09 1.45
C PRO A 136 10.38 20.87 1.49
N GLY A 137 10.89 20.12 0.53
CA GLY A 137 12.31 19.81 0.37
C GLY A 137 12.80 18.54 1.09
N ILE A 138 12.10 18.02 2.11
CA ILE A 138 12.49 16.75 2.73
C ILE A 138 12.23 15.59 1.77
N THR A 139 13.13 14.63 1.70
CA THR A 139 12.91 13.41 0.92
C THR A 139 12.14 12.36 1.70
N THR A 140 11.41 11.49 0.98
CA THR A 140 10.73 10.36 1.64
C THR A 140 11.74 9.38 2.25
N ASP A 141 12.95 9.23 1.69
CA ASP A 141 14.03 8.43 2.29
C ASP A 141 14.59 9.02 3.61
N GLU A 142 14.59 10.35 3.77
CA GLU A 142 14.93 11.00 5.05
C GLU A 142 13.86 10.73 6.12
N ILE A 143 12.58 10.73 5.74
CA ILE A 143 11.48 10.33 6.64
C ILE A 143 11.64 8.86 7.04
N ASP A 144 11.90 7.95 6.09
CA ASP A 144 12.19 6.54 6.38
C ASP A 144 13.36 6.38 7.33
N GLN A 145 14.43 7.15 7.16
CA GLN A 145 15.59 7.09 8.05
C GLN A 145 15.23 7.42 9.49
N ALA A 146 14.50 8.52 9.69
CA ALA A 146 14.11 9.00 11.01
C ALA A 146 13.13 8.03 11.69
N VAL A 147 12.15 7.52 10.93
CA VAL A 147 11.19 6.51 11.39
C VAL A 147 11.90 5.21 11.74
N HIS A 148 12.80 4.73 10.88
CA HIS A 148 13.61 3.55 11.14
C HIS A 148 14.34 3.69 12.47
N GLN A 149 15.07 4.81 12.66
CA GLN A 149 15.86 5.01 13.87
C GLN A 149 14.98 5.04 15.13
N MET A 150 13.86 5.76 15.12
CA MET A 150 12.95 5.80 16.28
C MET A 150 12.40 4.41 16.63
N ILE A 151 12.05 3.60 15.63
CA ILE A 151 11.58 2.22 15.85
C ILE A 151 12.68 1.36 16.51
N ILE A 152 13.93 1.47 16.01
CA ILE A 152 15.09 0.77 16.57
C ILE A 152 15.38 1.20 18.01
N ASP A 153 15.35 2.51 18.28
CA ASP A 153 15.62 3.07 19.61
C ASP A 153 14.58 2.63 20.65
N ASN A 154 13.38 2.27 20.21
CA ASN A 154 12.31 1.71 21.03
C ASN A 154 12.31 0.16 21.07
N GLY A 155 13.37 -0.48 20.60
CA GLY A 155 13.56 -1.93 20.67
C GLY A 155 12.63 -2.74 19.76
N ALA A 156 12.00 -2.09 18.77
CA ALA A 156 11.05 -2.71 17.85
C ALA A 156 11.67 -2.93 16.46
N TYR A 157 11.05 -3.80 15.67
CA TYR A 157 11.42 -4.02 14.28
C TYR A 157 10.47 -3.26 13.34
N PRO A 158 10.96 -2.55 12.31
CA PRO A 158 10.09 -1.91 11.32
C PRO A 158 9.48 -2.97 10.40
N SER A 159 8.19 -3.28 10.60
CA SER A 159 7.56 -4.46 9.98
C SER A 159 7.63 -4.48 8.45
N PRO A 160 7.45 -3.36 7.72
CA PRO A 160 7.56 -3.37 6.26
C PRO A 160 8.92 -3.86 5.76
N LEU A 161 9.99 -3.69 6.54
CA LEU A 161 11.34 -4.01 6.11
C LEU A 161 11.51 -5.52 5.85
N GLY A 162 11.70 -5.88 4.58
CA GLY A 162 11.85 -7.26 4.13
C GLY A 162 10.53 -8.01 3.94
N TYR A 163 9.39 -7.46 4.35
CA TYR A 163 8.08 -8.10 4.14
C TYR A 163 7.77 -8.19 2.65
N GLY A 164 7.61 -9.40 2.11
CA GLY A 164 7.42 -9.61 0.67
C GLY A 164 8.56 -9.06 -0.21
N GLY A 165 9.74 -8.80 0.38
CA GLY A 165 10.86 -8.15 -0.31
C GLY A 165 10.85 -6.62 -0.28
N PHE A 166 9.87 -5.98 0.39
CA PHE A 166 9.78 -4.52 0.51
C PHE A 166 11.07 -3.92 1.10
N PRO A 167 11.63 -2.84 0.52
CA PRO A 167 13.01 -2.43 0.80
C PRO A 167 13.16 -1.42 1.94
N LYS A 168 12.06 -0.90 2.49
CA LYS A 168 12.06 0.23 3.42
C LYS A 168 11.29 -0.08 4.70
N SER A 169 11.39 0.82 5.66
CA SER A 169 10.90 0.65 7.04
C SER A 169 9.49 1.18 7.24
N VAL A 170 9.03 2.00 6.31
CA VAL A 170 7.74 2.71 6.31
C VAL A 170 7.28 2.84 4.85
N CYS A 171 5.97 3.00 4.61
CA CYS A 171 5.49 3.42 3.29
C CYS A 171 5.24 4.93 3.27
N THR A 172 5.57 5.59 2.16
CA THR A 172 5.33 7.03 1.94
C THR A 172 4.63 7.21 0.60
N SER A 173 3.32 7.47 0.63
CA SER A 173 2.47 7.50 -0.55
C SER A 173 2.04 8.94 -0.84
N VAL A 174 2.69 9.56 -1.83
CA VAL A 174 2.48 10.97 -2.18
C VAL A 174 1.43 11.09 -3.29
N ASN A 175 0.49 12.03 -3.14
CA ASN A 175 -0.51 12.41 -4.13
C ASN A 175 -1.27 11.20 -4.73
N GLU A 176 -1.10 10.91 -6.03
CA GLU A 176 -1.79 9.81 -6.72
C GLU A 176 -1.32 8.41 -6.31
N CYS A 177 -0.27 8.30 -5.51
CA CYS A 177 0.15 7.04 -4.91
C CYS A 177 -0.83 6.64 -3.80
N ILE A 178 -1.66 5.63 -4.09
CA ILE A 178 -2.74 5.19 -3.17
C ILE A 178 -2.16 4.60 -1.88
N CYS A 179 -1.23 3.66 -1.98
CA CYS A 179 -0.59 2.98 -0.85
C CYS A 179 0.74 2.36 -1.27
N HIS A 180 1.52 1.92 -0.27
CA HIS A 180 2.78 1.20 -0.44
C HIS A 180 3.83 1.95 -1.28
N GLY A 181 3.81 3.29 -1.27
CA GLY A 181 4.88 4.08 -1.87
C GLY A 181 6.22 3.77 -1.19
N ILE A 182 7.26 3.52 -1.98
CA ILE A 182 8.60 3.20 -1.48
C ILE A 182 9.34 4.52 -1.21
N PRO A 183 9.81 4.76 0.03
CA PRO A 183 10.72 5.86 0.32
C PRO A 183 11.93 5.91 -0.61
N ASP A 184 12.16 7.06 -1.23
CA ASP A 184 13.18 7.30 -2.24
C ASP A 184 13.71 8.74 -2.19
N SER A 185 14.55 9.10 -3.17
CA SER A 185 15.18 10.42 -3.25
C SER A 185 14.26 11.57 -3.67
N ARG A 186 12.94 11.36 -3.82
CA ARG A 186 12.00 12.43 -4.16
C ARG A 186 11.84 13.36 -2.96
N ALA A 187 12.16 14.63 -3.16
CA ALA A 187 11.82 15.70 -2.22
C ALA A 187 10.32 16.01 -2.29
N LEU A 188 9.68 16.25 -1.14
CA LEU A 188 8.31 16.74 -1.07
C LEU A 188 8.24 18.17 -1.61
N GLU A 189 7.17 18.46 -2.34
CA GLU A 189 6.88 19.79 -2.88
C GLU A 189 5.83 20.49 -2.02
N ASP A 190 5.85 21.83 -2.01
CA ASP A 190 4.77 22.61 -1.40
C ASP A 190 3.44 22.29 -2.12
N GLY A 191 2.39 22.00 -1.34
CA GLY A 191 1.10 21.56 -1.85
C GLY A 191 0.95 20.04 -2.05
N ASP A 192 1.97 19.23 -1.75
CA ASP A 192 1.83 17.77 -1.68
C ASP A 192 0.95 17.35 -0.49
N ILE A 193 0.23 16.24 -0.68
CA ILE A 193 -0.24 15.41 0.44
C ILE A 193 0.53 14.09 0.47
N ILE A 194 0.85 13.61 1.67
CA ILE A 194 1.61 12.37 1.86
C ILE A 194 0.96 11.51 2.92
N ASN A 195 0.58 10.29 2.57
CA ASN A 195 0.28 9.25 3.55
C ASN A 195 1.58 8.60 4.03
N ILE A 196 1.75 8.51 5.35
CA ILE A 196 2.83 7.76 5.99
C ILE A 196 2.19 6.58 6.73
N ASP A 197 2.64 5.37 6.38
CA ASP A 197 2.09 4.12 6.90
C ASP A 197 3.14 3.37 7.74
N VAL A 198 2.89 3.32 9.05
CA VAL A 198 3.81 2.86 10.08
C VAL A 198 3.30 1.55 10.66
N THR A 199 4.14 0.52 10.52
CA THR A 199 3.91 -0.76 11.21
C THR A 199 5.15 -1.19 12.00
N VAL A 200 5.01 -1.40 13.30
CA VAL A 200 6.11 -1.84 14.19
C VAL A 200 5.87 -3.25 14.68
N TYR A 201 6.94 -4.00 14.94
CA TYR A 201 6.89 -5.32 15.56
C TYR A 201 7.63 -5.29 16.89
N LEU A 202 6.86 -5.39 17.97
CA LEU A 202 7.32 -5.29 19.35
C LEU A 202 6.71 -6.42 20.16
N ASN A 203 7.51 -7.07 21.03
CA ASN A 203 7.06 -8.16 21.90
C ASN A 203 6.35 -9.34 21.19
N GLY A 204 6.60 -9.52 19.89
CA GLY A 204 5.95 -10.57 19.11
C GLY A 204 4.69 -10.13 18.34
N TYR A 205 4.26 -8.87 18.47
CA TYR A 205 3.01 -8.35 17.94
C TYR A 205 3.22 -7.13 17.06
N HIS A 206 2.38 -7.00 16.02
CA HIS A 206 2.39 -5.86 15.12
C HIS A 206 1.46 -4.76 15.61
N GLY A 207 1.92 -3.50 15.56
CA GLY A 207 1.06 -2.32 15.67
C GLY A 207 1.09 -1.58 14.35
N ASP A 208 -0.08 -1.23 13.80
CA ASP A 208 -0.23 -0.73 12.43
C ASP A 208 -1.14 0.50 12.39
N THR A 209 -0.67 1.59 11.79
CA THR A 209 -1.43 2.83 11.64
C THR A 209 -0.85 3.74 10.56
N SER A 210 -1.69 4.51 9.90
CA SER A 210 -1.28 5.52 8.92
C SER A 210 -2.12 6.79 9.02
N ALA A 211 -1.55 7.89 8.51
CA ALA A 211 -2.25 9.15 8.35
C ALA A 211 -1.72 9.92 7.14
N THR A 212 -2.56 10.77 6.57
CA THR A 212 -2.18 11.70 5.50
C THR A 212 -1.87 13.07 6.07
N PHE A 213 -0.71 13.59 5.73
CA PHE A 213 -0.18 14.89 6.16
C PHE A 213 -0.13 15.87 5.00
N PHE A 214 -0.27 17.16 5.32
CA PHE A 214 -0.08 18.25 4.36
C PHE A 214 1.39 18.69 4.34
N CYS A 215 1.94 18.87 3.15
CA CYS A 215 3.27 19.43 2.97
C CYS A 215 3.18 20.89 2.55
N GLY A 216 3.39 21.81 3.49
CA GLY A 216 3.26 23.24 3.26
C GLY A 216 1.79 23.66 3.05
N ASP A 217 1.52 24.53 2.07
CA ASP A 217 0.17 25.01 1.78
C ASP A 217 -0.51 24.18 0.68
N VAL A 218 -1.54 23.44 1.07
CA VAL A 218 -2.32 22.56 0.18
C VAL A 218 -3.62 23.23 -0.26
N ASP A 219 -4.06 22.91 -1.49
CA ASP A 219 -5.34 23.39 -2.02
C ASP A 219 -6.55 22.81 -1.26
N GLU A 220 -7.70 23.48 -1.41
CA GLU A 220 -8.92 23.13 -0.67
C GLU A 220 -9.43 21.73 -1.04
N GLU A 221 -9.25 21.29 -2.29
CA GLU A 221 -9.62 19.95 -2.73
C GLU A 221 -8.83 18.87 -1.98
N ALA A 222 -7.52 19.05 -1.81
CA ALA A 222 -6.68 18.17 -1.02
C ALA A 222 -7.05 18.20 0.48
N ARG A 223 -7.36 19.37 1.04
CA ARG A 223 -7.82 19.50 2.43
C ARG A 223 -9.12 18.73 2.65
N GLN A 224 -10.08 18.90 1.75
CA GLN A 224 -11.37 18.20 1.80
C GLN A 224 -11.19 16.69 1.67
N LEU A 225 -10.35 16.22 0.75
CA LEU A 225 -10.07 14.78 0.57
C LEU A 225 -9.53 14.15 1.85
N VAL A 226 -8.52 14.77 2.47
CA VAL A 226 -7.92 14.28 3.71
C VAL A 226 -8.94 14.30 4.87
N GLN A 227 -9.74 15.36 4.97
CA GLN A 227 -10.77 15.47 6.00
C GLN A 227 -11.85 14.39 5.85
N VAL A 228 -12.41 14.21 4.65
CA VAL A 228 -13.45 13.20 4.39
C VAL A 228 -12.91 11.79 4.63
N THR A 229 -11.67 11.51 4.21
CA THR A 229 -11.03 10.20 4.47
C THR A 229 -10.94 9.91 5.97
N LYS A 230 -10.55 10.91 6.78
CA LYS A 230 -10.48 10.81 8.25
C LYS A 230 -11.86 10.61 8.87
N GLU A 231 -12.88 11.33 8.40
CA GLU A 231 -14.26 11.17 8.88
C GLU A 231 -14.81 9.78 8.57
N CYS A 232 -14.58 9.25 7.37
CA CYS A 232 -14.98 7.91 6.99
C CYS A 232 -14.35 6.85 7.90
N LEU A 233 -13.06 7.01 8.24
CA LEU A 233 -12.38 6.12 9.19
C LEU A 233 -13.08 6.13 10.56
N TYR A 234 -13.35 7.30 11.15
CA TYR A 234 -13.99 7.36 12.47
C TYR A 234 -15.43 6.84 12.45
N LYS A 235 -16.20 7.09 11.38
CA LYS A 235 -17.53 6.49 11.21
C LYS A 235 -17.44 4.96 11.13
N ALA A 236 -16.46 4.44 10.40
CA ALA A 236 -16.23 3.01 10.30
C ALA A 236 -15.81 2.37 11.64
N ILE A 237 -14.97 3.04 12.42
CA ILE A 237 -14.60 2.60 13.79
C ILE A 237 -15.83 2.57 14.69
N SER A 238 -16.73 3.56 14.60
CA SER A 238 -17.90 3.67 15.46
C SER A 238 -18.90 2.51 15.33
N VAL A 239 -18.87 1.75 14.22
CA VAL A 239 -19.75 0.59 14.01
C VAL A 239 -19.10 -0.73 14.41
N CYS A 240 -17.83 -0.75 14.81
CA CYS A 240 -17.13 -1.96 15.23
C CYS A 240 -17.59 -2.40 16.63
N ALA A 241 -18.29 -3.52 16.71
CA ALA A 241 -18.76 -4.13 17.96
C ALA A 241 -18.97 -5.65 17.80
N PRO A 242 -19.02 -6.42 18.91
CA PRO A 242 -19.35 -7.85 18.86
C PRO A 242 -20.66 -8.10 18.10
N GLY A 243 -20.65 -9.07 17.17
CA GLY A 243 -21.82 -9.45 16.37
C GLY A 243 -22.08 -8.60 15.12
N VAL A 244 -21.29 -7.56 14.86
CA VAL A 244 -21.40 -6.77 13.62
C VAL A 244 -20.61 -7.41 12.48
N ASP A 245 -21.26 -7.65 11.34
CA ASP A 245 -20.60 -8.17 10.14
C ASP A 245 -19.52 -7.21 9.61
N PHE A 246 -18.33 -7.73 9.27
CA PHE A 246 -17.23 -6.94 8.67
C PHE A 246 -17.66 -6.12 7.44
N LYS A 247 -18.59 -6.63 6.60
CA LYS A 247 -19.10 -5.91 5.42
C LYS A 247 -19.77 -4.57 5.76
N LYS A 248 -20.22 -4.38 7.02
CA LYS A 248 -20.81 -3.13 7.50
C LYS A 248 -19.79 -1.99 7.53
N ILE A 249 -18.51 -2.30 7.75
CA ILE A 249 -17.40 -1.32 7.73
C ILE A 249 -17.33 -0.68 6.33
N GLY A 250 -17.20 -1.49 5.28
CA GLY A 250 -17.15 -0.99 3.90
C GLY A 250 -18.41 -0.24 3.49
N LYS A 251 -19.60 -0.72 3.89
CA LYS A 251 -20.88 -0.02 3.66
C LYS A 251 -20.98 1.34 4.38
N THR A 252 -20.23 1.54 5.46
CA THR A 252 -20.23 2.80 6.21
C THR A 252 -19.27 3.82 5.61
N ILE A 253 -18.21 3.35 4.93
CA ILE A 253 -17.20 4.19 4.26
C ILE A 253 -17.71 4.72 2.92
N GLN A 254 -18.47 3.91 2.17
CA GLN A 254 -19.03 4.25 0.85
C GLN A 254 -20.24 5.18 0.95
#